data_AF-A0A7W3SYY9-F1
#
_entry.id   AF-A0A7W3SYY9-F1
#
_cell.length_a   1.000
_cell.length_b   1.000
_cell.length_c   1.000
_cell.angle_alpha   90.00
_cell.angle_beta   90.00
_cell.angle_gamma   90.00
#
_symmetry.space_group_name_H-M   'P 1'
#
loop_
_entity.id
_entity.type
_entity.pdbx_description
1 polymer ?
#
loop_
_entity_poly.entity_id
_entity_poly.type
_entity_poly.pdbx_seq_one_letter_code
_entity_poly.pdbx_strand_id
1 'polypeptide(L)'
;MGETQLILSKQDVAVLTKLKSVEAKYKKLEADREVLKSQLQEIMERHDIKKFEDDHISITYIDGTTREGFNSKKFKEDYPNVYPKYVAISPVKPSVRFKLK
;
A
#
# COMPACT_ATOMS: atom_id res chain seq x y z
N MET A 1 -11.06 -33.83 4.61
CA MET A 1 -10.07 -34.78 5.18
C MET A 1 -8.78 -34.59 4.41
N GLY A 2 -7.84 -33.84 4.97
CA GLY A 2 -6.58 -33.53 4.30
C GLY A 2 -5.73 -32.61 5.16
N GLU A 3 -5.57 -32.96 6.43
CA GLU A 3 -4.53 -32.35 7.25
C GLU A 3 -3.19 -32.86 6.72
N THR A 4 -2.58 -32.09 5.83
CA THR A 4 -1.17 -32.29 5.49
C THR A 4 -0.37 -31.98 6.75
N GLN A 5 -0.09 -33.00 7.57
CA GLN A 5 0.87 -32.89 8.66
C GLN A 5 2.25 -32.64 8.04
N LEU A 6 2.59 -31.36 7.90
CA LEU A 6 3.91 -30.90 7.58
C LEU A 6 4.83 -31.31 8.74
N ILE A 7 5.61 -32.38 8.54
CA ILE A 7 6.67 -32.79 9.46
C ILE A 7 7.79 -31.76 9.31
N LEU A 8 7.64 -30.64 10.02
CA LEU A 8 8.61 -29.57 10.09
C LEU A 8 9.79 -30.02 10.95
N SER A 9 11.01 -29.89 10.44
CA SER A 9 12.21 -30.17 11.23
C SER A 9 12.30 -29.19 12.41
N LYS A 10 13.08 -29.53 13.46
CA LYS A 10 13.28 -28.62 14.60
C LYS A 10 13.79 -27.23 14.18
N GLN A 11 14.55 -27.15 13.08
CA GLN A 11 15.01 -25.87 12.53
C GLN A 11 13.86 -25.08 11.88
N ASP A 12 12.94 -25.74 11.20
CA ASP A 12 11.80 -25.07 10.53
C ASP A 12 10.82 -24.48 11.55
N VAL A 13 10.54 -25.20 12.64
CA VAL A 13 9.68 -24.70 13.74
C VAL A 13 10.32 -23.49 14.43
N ALA A 14 11.65 -23.48 14.56
CA ALA A 14 12.37 -22.33 15.13
C ALA A 14 12.29 -21.10 14.24
N VAL A 15 12.35 -21.26 12.91
CA VAL A 15 12.18 -20.17 11.94
C VAL A 15 10.75 -19.63 11.99
N LEU A 16 9.73 -20.49 12.00
CA LEU A 16 8.32 -20.06 12.08
C LEU A 16 8.01 -19.30 13.38
N THR A 17 8.57 -19.74 14.50
CA THR A 17 8.37 -19.08 15.80
C THR A 17 9.04 -17.70 15.81
N LYS A 18 10.26 -17.59 15.26
CA LYS A 18 10.94 -16.29 15.09
C LYS A 18 10.15 -15.38 14.16
N LEU A 19 9.68 -15.89 13.03
CA LEU A 19 8.87 -15.13 12.07
C LEU A 19 7.59 -14.61 12.72
N LYS A 20 6.86 -15.45 13.46
CA LYS A 20 5.64 -15.03 14.19
C LYS A 20 5.92 -13.92 15.20
N SER A 21 7.03 -14.02 15.94
CA SER A 21 7.45 -12.97 16.88
C SER A 21 7.80 -11.67 16.15
N VAL A 22 8.53 -11.74 15.04
CA VAL A 22 8.90 -10.56 14.24
C VAL A 22 7.65 -9.92 13.65
N GLU A 23 6.73 -10.71 13.12
CA GLU A 23 5.47 -10.23 12.55
C GLU A 23 4.59 -9.52 13.60
N ALA A 24 4.51 -10.08 14.81
CA ALA A 24 3.78 -9.44 15.91
C ALA A 24 4.42 -8.10 16.32
N LYS A 25 5.75 -8.00 16.31
CA LYS A 25 6.46 -6.73 16.57
C LYS A 25 6.25 -5.75 15.43
N TYR A 26 6.32 -6.21 14.18
CA TYR A 26 6.10 -5.40 12.99
C TYR A 26 4.69 -4.79 12.99
N LYS A 27 3.65 -5.59 13.29
CA LYS A 27 2.28 -5.08 13.39
C LYS A 27 2.11 -4.01 14.46
N LYS A 28 2.77 -4.16 15.61
CA LYS A 28 2.76 -3.13 16.66
C LYS A 28 3.45 -1.86 16.17
N LEU A 29 4.64 -1.97 15.59
CA LEU A 29 5.38 -0.85 15.02
C LEU A 29 4.61 -0.15 13.89
N GLU A 30 3.89 -0.90 13.08
CA GLU A 30 3.03 -0.37 12.03
C GLU A 30 1.87 0.42 12.63
N ALA A 31 1.18 -0.11 13.65
CA ALA A 31 0.13 0.61 14.36
C ALA A 31 0.66 1.89 15.01
N ASP A 32 1.79 1.81 15.73
CA ASP A 32 2.42 2.96 16.38
C ASP A 32 2.82 4.02 15.35
N ARG A 33 3.36 3.59 14.19
CA ARG A 33 3.71 4.49 13.07
C ARG A 33 2.50 5.21 12.51
N GLU A 34 1.36 4.53 12.33
CA GLU A 34 0.14 5.15 11.80
C GLU A 34 -0.47 6.14 12.80
N VAL A 35 -0.40 5.86 14.11
CA VAL A 35 -0.79 6.81 15.17
C VAL A 35 0.11 8.05 15.11
N LEU A 36 1.43 7.87 15.05
CA LEU A 36 2.39 8.97 14.99
C LEU A 36 2.23 9.82 13.73
N LYS A 37 1.93 9.22 12.58
CA LYS A 37 1.62 9.96 11.35
C LYS A 37 0.35 10.78 11.48
N SER A 38 -0.70 10.22 12.08
CA SER A 38 -1.95 10.94 12.32
C SER A 38 -1.72 12.14 13.24
N GLN A 39 -0.97 11.94 14.32
CA GLN A 39 -0.59 13.02 15.23
C GLN A 39 0.27 14.08 14.53
N LEU A 40 1.24 13.68 13.72
CA LEU A 40 2.05 14.59 12.92
C LEU A 40 1.20 15.38 11.93
N GLN A 41 0.22 14.73 11.30
CA GLN A 41 -0.73 15.38 10.39
C GLN A 41 -1.54 16.45 11.13
N GLU A 42 -2.08 16.13 12.32
CA GLU A 42 -2.82 17.09 13.15
C GLU A 42 -1.94 18.27 13.61
N ILE A 43 -0.66 18.02 13.93
CA ILE A 43 0.30 19.07 14.28
C ILE A 43 0.57 19.97 13.07
N MET A 44 0.82 19.38 11.90
CA MET A 44 1.06 20.13 10.66
C MET A 44 -0.15 20.97 10.27
N GLU A 45 -1.37 20.44 10.43
CA GLU A 45 -2.62 21.15 10.15
C GLU A 45 -2.89 22.27 11.17
N ARG A 46 -2.68 22.03 12.47
CA ARG A 46 -2.88 23.05 13.52
C ARG A 46 -1.92 24.22 13.40
N HIS A 47 -0.69 23.97 12.97
CA HIS A 47 0.36 24.98 12.86
C HIS A 47 0.53 25.53 11.44
N ASP A 48 -0.32 25.12 10.48
CA ASP A 48 -0.27 25.51 9.06
C ASP A 48 1.13 25.28 8.43
N ILE A 49 1.80 24.20 8.85
CA ILE A 49 3.15 23.83 8.40
C ILE A 49 3.01 22.97 7.14
N LYS A 50 3.27 23.56 5.97
CA LYS A 50 3.23 22.85 4.68
C LYS A 50 4.45 21.98 4.43
N LYS A 51 5.60 22.39 4.96
CA LYS A 51 6.88 21.68 4.80
C LYS A 51 7.69 21.78 6.09
N PHE A 52 8.17 20.64 6.56
CA PHE A 52 9.14 20.51 7.64
C PHE A 52 10.32 19.71 7.11
N GLU A 53 11.52 20.26 7.20
CA GLU A 53 12.75 19.60 6.72
C GLU A 53 13.81 19.71 7.82
N ASP A 54 14.37 18.56 8.16
CA ASP A 54 15.46 18.38 9.10
C ASP A 54 16.55 17.51 8.44
N ASP A 55 17.74 17.43 9.04
CA ASP A 55 18.91 16.75 8.46
C ASP A 55 18.67 15.26 8.12
N HIS A 56 17.65 14.66 8.73
CA HIS A 56 17.32 13.24 8.57
C HIS A 56 15.95 12.99 7.92
N ILE A 57 15.05 13.99 7.88
CA ILE A 57 13.66 13.79 7.47
C ILE A 57 13.12 15.03 6.75
N SER A 58 12.54 14.84 5.57
CA SER A 58 11.70 15.82 4.87
C SER A 58 10.24 15.37 4.92
N ILE A 59 9.38 16.20 5.48
CA ILE A 59 7.94 15.98 5.62
C ILE A 59 7.22 17.10 4.88
N THR A 60 6.41 16.75 3.88
CA THR A 60 5.56 17.70 3.17
C THR A 60 4.12 17.31 3.43
N TYR A 61 3.36 18.24 4.01
CA TYR A 61 1.91 18.09 4.15
C TYR A 61 1.30 18.46 2.81
N ILE A 62 0.57 17.52 2.22
CA ILE A 62 -0.18 17.71 0.99
C ILE A 62 -1.64 17.72 1.39
N ASP A 63 -2.31 18.85 1.16
CA ASP A 63 -3.73 18.99 1.43
C ASP A 63 -4.53 17.86 0.77
N GLY A 64 -5.55 17.38 1.48
CA GLY A 64 -6.47 16.38 0.95
C GLY A 64 -7.18 16.88 -0.30
N THR A 65 -6.68 16.52 -1.48
CA THR A 65 -7.32 16.86 -2.74
C THR A 65 -8.46 15.90 -3.06
N THR A 66 -9.62 16.43 -3.47
CA THR A 66 -10.71 15.63 -4.03
C THR A 66 -10.27 15.06 -5.38
N ARG A 67 -10.04 13.75 -5.43
CA ARG A 67 -9.72 13.05 -6.68
C ARG A 67 -11.01 12.54 -7.32
N GLU A 68 -11.35 13.08 -8.48
CA GLU A 68 -12.37 12.48 -9.34
C GLU A 68 -11.77 11.24 -10.02
N GLY A 69 -12.19 10.07 -9.55
CA GLY A 69 -11.81 8.78 -10.12
C GLY A 69 -12.89 8.30 -11.09
N PHE A 70 -12.59 8.28 -12.38
CA PHE A 70 -13.49 7.68 -13.36
C PHE A 70 -13.58 6.16 -13.13
N ASN A 71 -14.77 5.67 -12.78
CA ASN A 71 -14.99 4.24 -12.57
C ASN A 71 -15.24 3.54 -13.91
N SER A 72 -14.15 3.18 -14.61
CA SER A 72 -14.21 2.51 -15.91
C SER A 72 -14.91 1.15 -15.87
N LYS A 73 -15.05 0.50 -14.70
CA LYS A 73 -15.78 -0.77 -14.58
C LYS A 73 -17.29 -0.54 -14.66
N LYS A 74 -17.82 0.35 -13.82
CA LYS A 74 -19.25 0.71 -13.84
C LYS A 74 -19.65 1.31 -15.18
N PHE A 75 -18.81 2.18 -15.76
CA PHE A 75 -19.12 2.77 -17.06
C PHE A 75 -19.20 1.75 -18.22
N LYS A 76 -18.43 0.65 -18.16
CA LYS A 76 -18.56 -0.46 -19.14
C LYS A 76 -19.88 -1.20 -19.00
N GLU A 77 -20.32 -1.41 -17.76
CA GLU A 77 -21.55 -2.13 -17.42
C GLU A 77 -22.79 -1.29 -17.79
N ASP A 78 -22.79 -0.01 -17.45
CA ASP A 78 -23.91 0.92 -17.68
C ASP A 78 -24.00 1.37 -19.15
N TYR A 79 -22.86 1.50 -19.83
CA TYR A 79 -22.81 2.02 -21.21
C TYR A 79 -21.93 1.17 -22.15
N PRO A 80 -22.31 -0.09 -22.41
CA PRO A 80 -21.53 -1.00 -23.26
C PRO A 80 -21.43 -0.53 -24.72
N ASN A 81 -22.37 0.28 -25.21
CA ASN A 81 -22.37 0.82 -26.57
C ASN A 81 -21.48 2.06 -26.73
N VAL A 82 -21.20 2.76 -25.64
CA VAL A 82 -20.46 4.03 -25.64
C VAL A 82 -19.01 3.79 -25.27
N TYR A 83 -18.75 2.87 -24.34
CA TYR A 83 -17.40 2.51 -23.91
C TYR A 83 -16.43 2.21 -25.07
N PRO A 84 -16.78 1.41 -26.11
CA PRO A 84 -15.87 1.12 -27.22
C PRO A 84 -15.45 2.35 -28.02
N LYS A 85 -16.27 3.41 -28.05
CA LYS A 85 -15.97 4.65 -28.79
C LYS A 85 -14.88 5.49 -28.14
N TYR A 86 -14.62 5.30 -26.85
CA TYR A 86 -13.65 6.06 -26.07
C TYR A 86 -12.41 5.24 -25.67
N VAL A 87 -12.29 4.00 -26.16
CA VAL A 87 -11.14 3.14 -25.87
C VAL A 87 -10.13 3.22 -27.01
N ALA A 88 -8.98 3.81 -26.72
CA ALA A 88 -7.83 3.72 -27.61
C ALA A 88 -7.17 2.34 -27.44
N ILE A 89 -7.24 1.50 -28.47
CA ILE A 89 -6.51 0.24 -28.52
C ILE A 89 -5.16 0.52 -29.17
N SER A 90 -4.08 0.47 -28.39
CA SER A 90 -2.72 0.58 -28.90
C SER A 90 -1.95 -0.71 -28.58
N PRO A 91 -1.25 -1.32 -29.56
CA PRO A 91 -0.44 -2.50 -29.30
C PRO A 91 0.73 -2.13 -28.40
N VAL A 92 0.73 -2.67 -27.17
CA VAL A 92 1.83 -2.48 -26.23
C VAL A 92 2.89 -3.55 -26.46
N LYS A 93 4.15 -3.12 -26.63
CA LYS A 93 5.28 -4.04 -26.81
C LYS A 93 5.53 -4.87 -25.55
N PRO A 94 5.95 -6.14 -25.67
CA PRO A 94 6.32 -6.96 -24.52
C PRO A 94 7.48 -6.30 -23.76
N SER A 95 7.36 -6.21 -22.42
CA SER A 95 8.36 -5.63 -21.52
C SER A 95 8.58 -6.55 -20.33
N VAL A 96 9.83 -6.87 -20.03
CA VAL A 96 10.22 -7.61 -18.81
C VAL A 96 10.47 -6.61 -17.70
N ARG A 97 9.89 -6.83 -16.52
CA ARG A 97 10.01 -5.93 -15.36
C ARG A 97 10.65 -6.70 -14.20
N PHE A 98 11.90 -6.38 -13.89
CA PHE A 98 12.58 -6.89 -12.69
C PHE A 98 12.37 -5.92 -11.54
N LYS A 99 12.03 -6.43 -10.36
CA LYS A 99 11.87 -5.64 -9.12
C LYS A 99 12.77 -6.25 -8.06
N LEU A 100 13.86 -5.57 -7.74
CA LEU A 100 14.67 -5.88 -6.56
C LEU A 100 14.00 -5.24 -5.35
N LYS A 101 13.90 -5.95 -4.21
CA LYS A 101 13.56 -5.35 -2.92
C LYS A 101 14.81 -4.77 -2.29
#